data_AF-A0A3R7ACR1-F1
#
_entry.id   AF-A0A3R7ACR1-F1
#
_cell.length_a   1.000
_cell.length_b   1.000
_cell.length_c   1.000
_cell.angle_alpha   90.00
_cell.angle_beta   90.00
_cell.angle_gamma   90.00
#
_symmetry.space_group_name_H-M   'P 1'
#
loop_
_entity.id
_entity.type
_entity.pdbx_description
1 polymer ?
#
loop_
_entity_poly.entity_id
_entity_poly.type
_entity_poly.pdbx_seq_one_letter_code
_entity_poly.pdbx_strand_id
1 'polypeptide(L)'
;MPGSRSNSPRRDDSPRRNDRSRSRSPDRDQGNSKRKVGTAARWNEKGFGFIKPDDGAEDVFCHFSSIKDGNCLREGDKVEFEVRFDEQKGKNRAEDVTGGVYEERRPRDTRMYKIIANKHEVFSAFVMSTSKVAAVVCASVALRVGLFACGLDAFARNRLEYVTPLNSLLRLQEGHFLYKAGVNPYAGDTFHQPPLVLAVYTLLDALTVFHIPLRTCLIGWTIFMDVVIALGFASVCRAFLSSQGEQQCERSKIWLNHPPVSSLLAPEMLPATTAAMFLFNPYSVLSSLALSTSLLTYASIVVGGFVGVSFVYMGRTWDFIRATYVWMHEYPDLTPNIGIFWYFFMELFDRFRSYFLVLLHLHPYLYVLPLFIRLRYDI
;
A
#
# COMPACT_ATOMS: atom_id res chain seq x y z
N MET A 1 -79.34 -14.28 14.01
CA MET A 1 -79.10 -13.79 15.38
C MET A 1 -77.79 -13.02 15.38
N PRO A 2 -77.75 -11.85 16.04
CA PRO A 2 -77.06 -10.62 15.63
C PRO A 2 -75.67 -10.49 16.29
N GLY A 3 -74.82 -9.49 16.03
CA GLY A 3 -75.04 -8.17 15.42
C GLY A 3 -73.70 -7.54 15.02
N SER A 4 -73.72 -6.58 14.08
CA SER A 4 -73.90 -5.13 14.33
C SER A 4 -72.53 -4.45 14.49
N ARG A 5 -72.16 -3.35 13.83
CA ARG A 5 -72.82 -2.34 12.98
C ARG A 5 -71.63 -1.58 12.34
N SER A 6 -71.48 -1.55 11.02
CA SER A 6 -71.95 -0.49 10.10
C SER A 6 -71.54 0.95 10.49
N ASN A 7 -70.63 1.56 9.71
CA ASN A 7 -71.01 2.71 8.87
C ASN A 7 -69.94 3.05 7.81
N SER A 8 -70.22 2.60 6.59
CA SER A 8 -69.93 3.20 5.29
C SER A 8 -70.82 4.46 5.06
N PRO A 9 -70.81 5.22 3.92
CA PRO A 9 -69.81 5.45 2.84
C PRO A 9 -69.80 6.90 2.25
N ARG A 10 -69.12 7.07 1.09
CA ARG A 10 -69.33 8.02 -0.04
C ARG A 10 -68.93 9.49 0.18
N ARG A 11 -68.01 10.06 -0.63
CA ARG A 11 -68.00 10.37 -2.09
C ARG A 11 -68.83 11.59 -2.47
N ASP A 12 -68.14 12.43 -3.24
CA ASP A 12 -68.58 13.29 -4.35
C ASP A 12 -68.95 14.76 -4.10
N ASP A 13 -68.49 15.53 -5.10
CA ASP A 13 -69.03 16.75 -5.70
C ASP A 13 -68.63 18.16 -5.16
N SER A 14 -68.01 18.89 -6.11
CA SER A 14 -67.91 20.35 -6.25
C SER A 14 -69.31 20.96 -6.58
N PRO A 15 -69.58 22.28 -6.83
CA PRO A 15 -68.76 23.51 -6.95
C PRO A 15 -69.41 24.78 -6.30
N ARG A 16 -68.94 26.00 -6.70
CA ARG A 16 -69.54 27.38 -6.60
C ARG A 16 -69.02 28.27 -5.45
N ARG A 17 -68.27 29.36 -5.72
CA ARG A 17 -68.58 30.70 -6.30
C ARG A 17 -69.15 31.72 -5.29
N ASN A 18 -68.63 32.95 -5.41
CA ASN A 18 -69.01 34.25 -4.82
C ASN A 18 -68.57 34.47 -3.37
N ASP A 19 -68.07 35.64 -2.94
CA ASP A 19 -68.25 36.99 -3.47
C ASP A 19 -67.22 37.96 -2.81
N ARG A 20 -66.95 39.09 -3.48
CA ARG A 20 -66.67 40.43 -2.90
C ARG A 20 -65.32 40.65 -2.20
N SER A 21 -64.36 41.30 -2.85
CA SER A 21 -64.18 42.77 -3.02
C SER A 21 -63.46 43.45 -1.86
N ARG A 22 -62.27 43.98 -2.19
CA ARG A 22 -61.60 45.18 -1.67
C ARG A 22 -61.55 45.37 -0.15
N SER A 23 -60.35 45.23 0.42
CA SER A 23 -59.76 46.32 1.21
C SER A 23 -58.29 46.07 1.54
N ARG A 24 -57.48 47.08 1.19
CA ARG A 24 -56.25 47.55 1.84
C ARG A 24 -55.07 46.57 1.90
N SER A 25 -54.13 46.81 1.00
CA SER A 25 -52.71 46.61 1.24
C SER A 25 -52.33 47.19 2.61
N PRO A 26 -51.64 46.46 3.50
CA PRO A 26 -50.88 47.09 4.56
C PRO A 26 -49.63 47.69 3.91
N ASP A 27 -49.45 48.99 4.14
CA ASP A 27 -48.23 49.72 3.85
C ASP A 27 -47.01 48.91 4.30
N ARG A 28 -46.03 48.80 3.40
CA ARG A 28 -44.67 48.42 3.76
C ARG A 28 -44.15 49.48 4.70
N ASP A 29 -44.05 49.13 5.98
CA ASP A 29 -43.27 49.89 6.95
C ASP A 29 -41.80 49.85 6.50
N GLN A 30 -41.37 50.86 5.76
CA GLN A 30 -39.96 51.21 5.59
C GLN A 30 -39.48 51.77 6.93
N GLY A 31 -39.37 50.89 7.92
CA GLY A 31 -38.76 51.16 9.19
C GLY A 31 -37.26 51.31 8.98
N ASN A 32 -36.78 52.53 9.12
CA ASN A 32 -35.39 52.93 9.24
C ASN A 32 -34.65 52.02 10.27
N SER A 33 -34.03 50.93 9.80
CA SER A 33 -33.17 50.08 10.62
C SER A 33 -31.92 50.88 10.95
N LYS A 34 -31.89 51.47 12.14
CA LYS A 34 -30.68 52.14 12.64
C LYS A 34 -29.53 51.12 12.64
N ARG A 35 -28.51 51.39 11.82
CA ARG A 35 -27.22 50.68 11.86
C ARG A 35 -26.71 50.69 13.30
N LYS A 36 -26.31 49.51 13.77
CA LYS A 36 -25.72 49.28 15.09
C LYS A 36 -24.22 49.02 14.93
N VAL A 37 -23.47 49.34 15.98
CA VAL A 37 -22.05 49.03 16.10
C VAL A 37 -21.90 47.88 17.10
N GLY A 38 -20.96 46.98 16.83
CA GLY A 38 -20.63 45.89 17.72
C GLY A 38 -19.21 45.38 17.48
N THR A 39 -18.88 44.33 18.22
CA THR A 39 -17.56 43.69 18.16
C THR A 39 -17.74 42.25 17.68
N ALA A 40 -16.98 41.83 16.67
CA ALA A 40 -16.98 40.46 16.20
C ALA A 40 -16.50 39.52 17.30
N ALA A 41 -17.32 38.56 17.70
CA ALA A 41 -17.05 37.73 18.88
C ALA A 41 -16.41 36.39 18.50
N ARG A 42 -17.13 35.57 17.73
CA ARG A 42 -16.65 34.25 17.27
C ARG A 42 -16.89 34.08 15.79
N TRP A 43 -15.90 33.61 15.05
CA TRP A 43 -16.02 33.31 13.61
C TRP A 43 -15.56 31.88 13.31
N ASN A 44 -16.33 31.14 12.51
CA ASN A 44 -16.04 29.75 12.16
C ASN A 44 -15.59 29.62 10.70
N GLU A 45 -14.68 28.67 10.42
CA GLU A 45 -14.24 28.26 9.08
C GLU A 45 -15.40 27.88 8.12
N LYS A 46 -16.57 27.55 8.68
CA LYS A 46 -17.80 27.32 7.89
C LYS A 46 -18.40 28.59 7.28
N GLY A 47 -17.89 29.78 7.61
CA GLY A 47 -18.32 31.07 7.04
C GLY A 47 -19.47 31.74 7.79
N PHE A 48 -19.59 31.51 9.10
CA PHE A 48 -20.57 32.20 9.94
C PHE A 48 -19.97 32.48 11.32
N GLY A 49 -20.56 33.43 12.02
CA GLY A 49 -20.13 33.86 13.33
C GLY A 49 -21.19 34.65 14.09
N PHE A 50 -20.76 35.30 15.16
CA PHE A 50 -21.60 36.13 16.01
C PHE A 50 -20.96 37.49 16.23
N ILE A 51 -21.79 38.52 16.24
CA ILE A 51 -21.42 39.90 16.54
C ILE A 51 -22.05 40.24 17.90
N LYS A 52 -21.23 40.73 18.83
CA LYS A 52 -21.68 41.23 20.12
C LYS A 52 -21.99 42.73 20.00
N PRO A 53 -23.26 43.15 20.09
CA PRO A 53 -23.64 44.56 20.00
C PRO A 53 -23.03 45.39 21.14
N ASP A 54 -22.65 46.64 20.88
CA ASP A 54 -22.13 47.54 21.92
C ASP A 54 -23.24 48.05 22.87
N ASP A 55 -24.51 47.94 22.47
CA ASP A 55 -25.68 48.29 23.30
C ASP A 55 -25.99 47.24 24.38
N GLY A 56 -25.20 46.16 24.47
CA GLY A 56 -25.35 45.10 25.46
C GLY A 56 -26.48 44.11 25.16
N ALA A 57 -27.08 44.16 23.96
CA ALA A 57 -28.06 43.18 23.51
C ALA A 57 -27.43 41.79 23.26
N GLU A 58 -28.28 40.79 23.04
CA GLU A 58 -27.84 39.43 22.73
C GLU A 58 -26.99 39.35 21.45
N ASP A 59 -26.08 38.38 21.40
CA ASP A 59 -25.21 38.14 20.26
C ASP A 59 -26.02 37.86 18.97
N VAL A 60 -25.70 38.61 17.92
CA VAL A 60 -26.43 38.56 16.64
C VAL A 60 -25.68 37.67 15.66
N PHE A 61 -26.40 36.73 15.04
CA PHE A 61 -25.83 35.80 14.07
C PHE A 61 -25.44 36.53 12.77
N CYS A 62 -24.23 36.29 12.26
CA CYS A 62 -23.73 36.81 11.00
C CYS A 62 -23.27 35.67 10.09
N HIS A 63 -23.64 35.72 8.81
CA HIS A 63 -23.15 34.79 7.78
C HIS A 63 -22.26 35.56 6.80
N PHE A 64 -21.26 34.91 6.19
CA PHE A 64 -20.34 35.58 5.26
C PHE A 64 -21.07 36.32 4.12
N SER A 65 -22.23 35.81 3.70
CA SER A 65 -23.05 36.43 2.65
C SER A 65 -23.70 37.76 3.07
N SER A 66 -23.71 38.05 4.37
CA SER A 66 -24.24 39.31 4.92
C SER A 66 -23.16 40.39 5.00
N ILE A 67 -21.89 40.06 4.74
CA ILE A 67 -20.76 41.01 4.78
C ILE A 67 -20.61 41.66 3.40
N LYS A 68 -20.50 42.99 3.36
CA LYS A 68 -20.38 43.76 2.11
C LYS A 68 -18.94 43.95 1.65
N ASP A 69 -18.02 44.06 2.59
CA ASP A 69 -16.63 44.49 2.38
C ASP A 69 -15.59 43.44 2.78
N GLY A 70 -15.99 42.17 2.91
CA GLY A 70 -15.10 41.07 3.25
C GLY A 70 -15.79 39.71 3.16
N ASN A 71 -15.06 38.65 3.52
CA ASN A 71 -15.59 37.28 3.54
C ASN A 71 -15.48 36.60 4.92
N CYS A 72 -14.84 37.25 5.89
CA CYS A 72 -14.83 36.87 7.29
C CYS A 72 -14.83 38.11 8.22
N LEU A 73 -15.13 37.89 9.50
CA LEU A 73 -14.92 38.86 10.57
C LEU A 73 -13.81 38.32 11.48
N ARG A 74 -12.81 39.14 11.83
CA ARG A 74 -11.80 38.72 12.83
C ARG A 74 -12.32 39.02 14.23
N GLU A 75 -12.10 38.08 15.14
CA GLU A 75 -12.52 38.23 16.52
C GLU A 75 -11.85 39.47 17.15
N GLY A 76 -12.65 40.35 17.75
CA GLY A 76 -12.22 41.62 18.32
C GLY A 76 -12.41 42.85 17.41
N ASP A 77 -12.68 42.66 16.11
CA ASP A 77 -12.86 43.80 15.19
C ASP A 77 -14.19 44.51 15.42
N LYS A 78 -14.18 45.84 15.26
CA LYS A 78 -15.39 46.66 15.27
C LYS A 78 -16.11 46.54 13.93
N VAL A 79 -17.40 46.26 13.99
CA VAL A 79 -18.26 46.05 12.82
C VAL A 79 -19.55 46.87 12.95
N GLU A 80 -20.06 47.30 11.81
CA GLU A 80 -21.38 47.94 11.72
C GLU A 80 -22.35 47.02 10.99
N PHE A 81 -23.59 46.93 11.46
CA PHE A 81 -24.57 46.00 10.93
C PHE A 81 -26.00 46.45 11.21
N GLU A 82 -26.95 45.88 10.49
CA GLU A 82 -28.38 46.04 10.74
C GLU A 82 -28.96 44.74 11.28
N VAL A 83 -29.82 44.82 12.30
CA VAL A 83 -30.48 43.65 12.88
C VAL A 83 -31.81 43.43 12.19
N ARG A 84 -31.97 42.26 11.58
CA ARG A 84 -33.22 41.81 10.98
C ARG A 84 -33.67 40.50 11.62
N PHE A 85 -34.97 40.39 11.85
CA PHE A 85 -35.56 39.16 12.37
C PHE A 85 -35.76 38.17 11.23
N ASP A 86 -35.18 36.97 11.34
CA ASP A 86 -35.37 35.89 10.38
C ASP A 86 -36.61 35.07 10.79
N GLU A 87 -37.74 35.30 10.10
CA GLU A 87 -39.02 34.61 10.37
C GLU A 87 -38.93 33.08 10.21
N GLN A 88 -38.02 32.56 9.38
CA GLN A 88 -37.87 31.12 9.19
C GLN A 88 -37.14 30.44 10.34
N LYS A 89 -36.21 31.14 10.99
CA LYS A 89 -35.35 30.60 12.06
C LYS A 89 -35.69 31.12 13.45
N GLY A 90 -36.60 32.09 13.56
CA GLY A 90 -37.03 32.68 14.81
C GLY A 90 -35.90 33.39 15.57
N LYS A 91 -34.88 33.90 14.88
CA LYS A 91 -33.68 34.51 15.49
C LYS A 91 -33.27 35.80 14.78
N ASN A 92 -32.62 36.68 15.52
CA ASN A 92 -32.02 37.90 14.99
C ASN A 92 -30.76 37.58 14.18
N ARG A 93 -30.66 38.19 13.00
CA ARG A 93 -29.53 38.06 12.07
C ARG A 93 -29.01 39.44 11.67
N ALA A 94 -27.71 39.53 11.50
CA ALA A 94 -27.04 40.70 10.96
C ALA A 94 -27.14 40.71 9.43
N GLU A 95 -27.61 41.82 8.88
CA GLU A 95 -27.60 42.17 7.45
C GLU A 95 -26.77 43.43 7.22
N ASP A 96 -26.35 43.63 5.97
CA ASP A 96 -25.55 44.77 5.50
C ASP A 96 -24.34 45.09 6.40
N VAL A 97 -23.59 44.04 6.76
CA VAL A 97 -22.44 44.13 7.67
C VAL A 97 -21.23 44.75 6.95
N THR A 98 -20.59 45.73 7.58
CA THR A 98 -19.32 46.34 7.15
C THR A 98 -18.28 46.26 8.26
N GLY A 99 -16.99 46.28 7.90
CA GLY A 99 -15.86 45.96 8.78
C GLY A 99 -15.34 44.53 8.59
N GLY A 100 -15.65 43.90 7.45
CA GLY A 100 -15.13 42.58 7.11
C GLY A 100 -13.68 42.61 6.62
N VAL A 101 -13.02 41.46 6.71
CA VAL A 101 -11.68 41.23 6.15
C VAL A 101 -11.78 40.20 5.04
N TYR A 102 -10.92 40.34 4.03
CA TYR A 102 -10.70 39.29 3.03
C TYR A 102 -9.62 38.34 3.54
N GLU A 103 -10.03 37.12 3.88
CA GLU A 103 -9.13 36.01 4.13
C GLU A 103 -9.22 35.03 2.96
N GLU A 104 -8.08 34.57 2.42
CA GLU A 104 -8.11 33.56 1.36
C GLU A 104 -8.85 32.32 1.85
N ARG A 105 -10.00 32.03 1.23
CA ARG A 105 -10.71 30.77 1.48
C ARG A 105 -9.79 29.63 1.05
N ARG A 106 -9.21 28.93 2.03
CA ARG A 106 -8.63 27.61 1.78
C ARG A 106 -9.74 26.76 1.12
N PRO A 107 -9.52 26.22 -0.08
CA PRO A 107 -10.55 25.49 -0.79
C PRO A 107 -11.12 24.36 0.08
N ARG A 108 -12.46 24.29 0.13
CA ARG A 108 -13.21 23.28 0.91
C ARG A 108 -12.90 21.83 0.49
N ASP A 109 -12.35 21.65 -0.71
CA ASP A 109 -11.81 20.37 -1.21
C ASP A 109 -10.29 20.38 -1.28
N THR A 110 -9.65 20.63 -0.14
CA THR A 110 -8.22 20.33 0.02
C THR A 110 -7.93 18.83 -0.02
N ARG A 111 -8.94 17.96 0.08
CA ARG A 111 -8.78 16.51 -0.12
C ARG A 111 -8.33 16.18 -1.54
N MET A 112 -8.99 16.70 -2.56
CA MET A 112 -8.68 16.32 -3.95
C MET A 112 -7.31 16.84 -4.39
N TYR A 113 -6.99 18.11 -4.08
CA TYR A 113 -5.68 18.69 -4.40
C TYR A 113 -4.54 18.09 -3.56
N LYS A 114 -4.77 17.77 -2.27
CA LYS A 114 -3.77 16.98 -1.49
C LYS A 114 -3.61 15.57 -2.02
N ILE A 115 -4.67 14.88 -2.44
CA ILE A 115 -4.56 13.52 -2.96
C ILE A 115 -3.78 13.49 -4.29
N ILE A 116 -4.00 14.46 -5.17
CA ILE A 116 -3.32 14.53 -6.48
C ILE A 116 -1.86 14.99 -6.33
N ALA A 117 -1.59 16.03 -5.54
CA ALA A 117 -0.22 16.49 -5.27
C ALA A 117 0.60 15.43 -4.53
N ASN A 118 0.01 14.76 -3.53
CA ASN A 118 0.66 13.69 -2.77
C ASN A 118 0.87 12.45 -3.65
N LYS A 119 -0.01 12.14 -4.61
CA LYS A 119 0.22 11.02 -5.55
C LYS A 119 1.44 11.24 -6.44
N HIS A 120 1.57 12.41 -7.05
CA HIS A 120 2.71 12.71 -7.93
C HIS A 120 4.03 12.79 -7.15
N GLU A 121 4.02 13.36 -5.95
CA GLU A 121 5.20 13.39 -5.07
C GLU A 121 5.57 11.98 -4.57
N VAL A 122 4.61 11.19 -4.08
CA VAL A 122 4.83 9.81 -3.63
C VAL A 122 5.33 8.93 -4.77
N PHE A 123 4.79 9.10 -5.98
CA PHE A 123 5.27 8.37 -7.14
C PHE A 123 6.68 8.76 -7.54
N SER A 124 6.96 10.06 -7.67
CA SER A 124 8.30 10.54 -8.01
C SER A 124 9.34 10.04 -6.99
N ALA A 125 9.00 10.07 -5.70
CA ALA A 125 9.81 9.51 -4.63
C ALA A 125 9.95 7.98 -4.74
N PHE A 126 8.89 7.25 -5.12
CA PHE A 126 8.94 5.80 -5.33
C PHE A 126 9.80 5.40 -6.54
N VAL A 127 9.68 6.11 -7.67
CA VAL A 127 10.50 5.91 -8.87
C VAL A 127 11.96 6.23 -8.60
N MET A 128 12.23 7.36 -7.93
CA MET A 128 13.59 7.72 -7.50
C MET A 128 14.17 6.69 -6.52
N SER A 129 13.39 6.22 -5.55
CA SER A 129 13.81 5.15 -4.64
C SER A 129 14.12 3.85 -5.38
N THR A 130 13.37 3.54 -6.43
CA THR A 130 13.58 2.34 -7.26
C THR A 130 14.83 2.44 -8.13
N SER A 131 15.07 3.59 -8.76
CA SER A 131 16.28 3.81 -9.57
C SER A 131 17.54 3.79 -8.70
N LYS A 132 17.49 4.33 -7.48
CA LYS A 132 18.58 4.29 -6.50
C LYS A 132 18.89 2.86 -6.05
N VAL A 133 17.87 2.05 -5.73
CA VAL A 133 18.06 0.62 -5.40
C VAL A 133 18.69 -0.13 -6.58
N ALA A 134 18.22 0.12 -7.80
CA ALA A 134 18.80 -0.50 -9.00
C ALA A 134 20.29 -0.13 -9.17
N ALA A 135 20.66 1.15 -8.97
CA ALA A 135 22.05 1.58 -9.03
C ALA A 135 22.95 0.88 -8.00
N VAL A 136 22.46 0.74 -6.76
CA VAL A 136 23.16 0.01 -5.68
C VAL A 136 23.35 -1.47 -6.05
N VAL A 137 22.31 -2.10 -6.58
CA VAL A 137 22.37 -3.49 -7.06
C VAL A 137 23.38 -3.64 -8.19
N CYS A 138 23.33 -2.79 -9.21
CA CYS A 138 24.28 -2.84 -10.33
C CYS A 138 25.73 -2.65 -9.88
N ALA A 139 25.99 -1.69 -8.99
CA ALA A 139 27.32 -1.44 -8.43
C ALA A 139 27.84 -2.67 -7.65
N SER A 140 26.97 -3.31 -6.86
CA SER A 140 27.28 -4.52 -6.11
C SER A 140 27.57 -5.73 -7.01
N VAL A 141 26.78 -5.92 -8.07
CA VAL A 141 26.99 -6.97 -9.07
C VAL A 141 28.33 -6.75 -9.78
N ALA A 142 28.60 -5.52 -10.23
CA ALA A 142 29.87 -5.18 -10.88
C ALA A 142 31.07 -5.41 -9.95
N LEU A 143 30.96 -5.03 -8.68
CA LEU A 143 31.98 -5.29 -7.66
C LEU A 143 32.25 -6.80 -7.52
N ARG A 144 31.20 -7.61 -7.32
CA ARG A 144 31.36 -9.07 -7.16
C ARG A 144 31.95 -9.72 -8.40
N VAL A 145 31.44 -9.39 -9.58
CA VAL A 145 31.99 -9.87 -10.87
C VAL A 145 33.46 -9.50 -11.00
N GLY A 146 33.85 -8.26 -10.67
CA GLY A 146 35.24 -7.82 -10.67
C GLY A 146 36.12 -8.60 -9.69
N LEU A 147 35.64 -8.83 -8.46
CA LEU A 147 36.38 -9.59 -7.44
C LEU A 147 36.57 -11.07 -7.85
N PHE A 148 35.57 -11.70 -8.46
CA PHE A 148 35.70 -13.05 -9.02
C PHE A 148 36.64 -13.10 -10.23
N ALA A 149 36.63 -12.06 -11.09
CA ALA A 149 37.54 -11.94 -12.22
C ALA A 149 39.01 -11.80 -11.76
N CYS A 150 39.25 -11.13 -10.63
CA CYS A 150 40.57 -11.06 -10.00
C CYS A 150 41.00 -12.35 -9.28
N GLY A 151 40.14 -13.37 -9.20
CA GLY A 151 40.45 -14.65 -8.54
C GLY A 151 40.46 -14.59 -7.01
N LEU A 152 39.87 -13.56 -6.40
CA LEU A 152 39.84 -13.40 -4.94
C LEU A 152 39.01 -14.48 -4.22
N ASP A 153 38.18 -15.21 -4.94
CA ASP A 153 37.42 -16.35 -4.44
C ASP A 153 38.31 -17.51 -3.98
N ALA A 154 39.50 -17.68 -4.57
CA ALA A 154 40.46 -18.68 -4.12
C ALA A 154 41.00 -18.37 -2.71
N PHE A 155 41.19 -17.09 -2.40
CA PHE A 155 41.58 -16.64 -1.06
C PHE A 155 40.44 -16.84 -0.06
N ALA A 156 39.22 -16.42 -0.41
CA ALA A 156 38.06 -16.48 0.49
C ALA A 156 37.67 -17.92 0.86
N ARG A 157 37.74 -18.86 -0.10
CA ARG A 157 37.36 -20.27 0.10
C ARG A 157 38.24 -21.03 1.10
N ASN A 158 39.48 -20.59 1.31
CA ASN A 158 40.43 -21.23 2.21
C ASN A 158 40.38 -20.67 3.65
N ARG A 159 39.44 -19.75 3.95
CA ARG A 159 39.30 -19.14 5.27
C ARG A 159 38.11 -19.74 6.02
N LEU A 160 38.38 -20.25 7.21
CA LEU A 160 37.39 -20.86 8.09
C LEU A 160 36.33 -19.86 8.61
N GLU A 161 36.66 -18.58 8.60
CA GLU A 161 35.76 -17.47 9.00
C GLU A 161 34.53 -17.36 8.11
N TYR A 162 34.62 -17.79 6.85
CA TYR A 162 33.54 -17.73 5.86
C TYR A 162 33.09 -19.12 5.42
N VAL A 163 34.00 -20.10 5.43
CA VAL A 163 33.74 -21.48 5.03
C VAL A 163 33.99 -22.43 6.19
N THR A 164 32.89 -22.91 6.76
CA THR A 164 32.82 -23.97 7.77
C THR A 164 32.30 -25.26 7.13
N PRO A 165 32.45 -26.42 7.80
CA PRO A 165 31.84 -27.67 7.33
C PRO A 165 30.32 -27.56 7.07
N LEU A 166 29.62 -26.65 7.77
CA LEU A 166 28.18 -26.47 7.62
C LEU A 166 27.77 -25.73 6.34
N ASN A 167 28.66 -24.93 5.77
CA ASN A 167 28.36 -24.08 4.61
C ASN A 167 29.38 -24.22 3.46
N SER A 168 30.15 -25.31 3.47
CA SER A 168 31.22 -25.58 2.51
C SER A 168 30.71 -26.16 1.20
N LEU A 169 31.15 -25.55 0.10
CA LEU A 169 30.92 -26.07 -1.26
C LEU A 169 31.55 -27.46 -1.46
N LEU A 170 32.68 -27.75 -0.81
CA LEU A 170 33.33 -29.07 -0.93
C LEU A 170 32.44 -30.19 -0.37
N ARG A 171 31.79 -29.95 0.77
CA ARG A 171 30.84 -30.92 1.37
C ARG A 171 29.64 -31.16 0.46
N LEU A 172 29.15 -30.10 -0.20
CA LEU A 172 28.09 -30.22 -1.21
C LEU A 172 28.55 -31.01 -2.44
N GLN A 173 29.77 -30.79 -2.91
CA GLN A 173 30.38 -31.52 -4.03
C GLN A 173 30.55 -33.01 -3.74
N GLU A 174 31.06 -33.35 -2.56
CA GLU A 174 31.17 -34.73 -2.09
C GLU A 174 29.80 -35.41 -2.01
N GLY A 175 28.79 -34.72 -1.47
CA GLY A 175 27.43 -35.25 -1.40
C GLY A 175 26.81 -35.49 -2.78
N HIS A 176 27.05 -34.58 -3.73
CA HIS A 176 26.61 -34.72 -5.12
C HIS A 176 27.30 -35.88 -5.84
N PHE A 177 28.60 -36.06 -5.58
CA PHE A 177 29.36 -37.17 -6.12
C PHE A 177 28.80 -38.52 -5.64
N LEU A 178 28.54 -38.67 -4.33
CA LEU A 178 27.92 -39.87 -3.77
C LEU A 178 26.53 -40.13 -4.37
N TYR A 179 25.71 -39.08 -4.46
CA TYR A 179 24.37 -39.16 -5.04
C TYR A 179 24.41 -39.67 -6.49
N LYS A 180 25.30 -39.12 -7.32
CA LYS A 180 25.49 -39.57 -8.71
C LYS A 180 26.01 -41.00 -8.81
N ALA A 181 26.78 -41.47 -7.83
CA ALA A 181 27.26 -42.84 -7.76
C ALA A 181 26.18 -43.84 -7.27
N GLY A 182 24.95 -43.39 -6.98
CA GLY A 182 23.88 -44.22 -6.43
C GLY A 182 24.07 -44.57 -4.96
N VAL A 183 25.03 -43.92 -4.29
CA VAL A 183 25.28 -44.08 -2.85
C VAL A 183 24.49 -43.01 -2.11
N ASN A 184 23.83 -43.40 -1.02
CA ASN A 184 23.11 -42.45 -0.18
C ASN A 184 24.11 -41.45 0.45
N PRO A 185 24.03 -40.14 0.13
CA PRO A 185 24.94 -39.12 0.68
C PRO A 185 24.83 -38.94 2.19
N TYR A 186 23.76 -39.47 2.79
CA TYR A 186 23.46 -39.39 4.22
C TYR A 186 23.71 -40.70 4.94
N ALA A 187 24.24 -41.72 4.24
CA ALA A 187 24.68 -42.95 4.88
C ALA A 187 26.05 -42.72 5.53
N GLY A 188 26.08 -42.57 6.86
CA GLY A 188 27.28 -42.37 7.67
C GLY A 188 27.26 -41.07 8.49
N ASP A 189 28.34 -40.82 9.24
CA ASP A 189 28.42 -39.71 10.20
C ASP A 189 28.87 -38.36 9.58
N THR A 190 29.10 -38.32 8.25
CA THR A 190 29.60 -37.11 7.58
C THR A 190 28.44 -36.23 7.11
N PHE A 191 28.46 -34.96 7.53
CA PHE A 191 27.52 -33.95 7.07
C PHE A 191 27.89 -33.46 5.65
N HIS A 192 26.94 -33.53 4.72
CA HIS A 192 27.13 -33.10 3.32
C HIS A 192 26.41 -31.77 3.03
N GLN A 193 25.08 -31.76 2.91
CA GLN A 193 24.21 -30.57 2.91
C GLN A 193 22.74 -31.04 2.91
N PRO A 194 21.75 -30.20 3.26
CA PRO A 194 20.34 -30.57 3.17
C PRO A 194 19.91 -30.97 1.74
N PRO A 195 18.94 -31.90 1.57
CA PRO A 195 18.56 -32.43 0.25
C PRO A 195 18.13 -31.38 -0.77
N LEU A 196 17.50 -30.29 -0.33
CA LEU A 196 17.09 -29.20 -1.22
C LEU A 196 18.30 -28.42 -1.76
N VAL A 197 19.35 -28.23 -0.96
CA VAL A 197 20.61 -27.61 -1.40
C VAL A 197 21.30 -28.52 -2.43
N LEU A 198 21.27 -29.83 -2.18
CA LEU A 198 21.77 -30.84 -3.13
C LEU A 198 21.00 -30.79 -4.45
N ALA A 199 19.67 -30.68 -4.42
CA ALA A 199 18.82 -30.57 -5.61
C ALA A 199 19.06 -29.27 -6.40
N VAL A 200 19.32 -28.15 -5.72
CA VAL A 200 19.71 -26.91 -6.40
C VAL A 200 21.07 -27.08 -7.08
N TYR A 201 22.02 -27.73 -6.41
CA TYR A 201 23.34 -28.00 -6.99
C TYR A 201 23.26 -28.93 -8.21
N THR A 202 22.44 -30.00 -8.15
CA THR A 202 22.24 -30.91 -9.29
C THR A 202 21.64 -30.17 -10.48
N LEU A 203 20.71 -29.23 -10.25
CA LEU A 203 20.15 -28.37 -11.29
C LEU A 203 21.21 -27.45 -11.91
N LEU A 204 22.03 -26.79 -11.09
CA LEU A 204 23.12 -25.92 -11.57
C LEU A 204 24.17 -26.72 -12.36
N ASP A 205 24.47 -27.93 -11.92
CA ASP A 205 25.35 -28.87 -12.63
C ASP A 205 24.74 -29.33 -13.96
N ALA A 206 23.42 -29.51 -14.05
CA ALA A 206 22.76 -29.82 -15.31
C ALA A 206 22.84 -28.67 -16.35
N LEU A 207 22.97 -27.41 -15.92
CA LEU A 207 23.17 -26.28 -16.83
C LEU A 207 24.52 -26.33 -17.57
N THR A 208 25.47 -27.17 -17.12
CA THR A 208 26.75 -27.38 -17.81
C THR A 208 26.60 -28.00 -19.20
N VAL A 209 25.44 -28.62 -19.50
CA VAL A 209 25.07 -29.10 -20.83
C VAL A 209 25.10 -27.97 -21.87
N PHE A 210 24.87 -26.72 -21.46
CA PHE A 210 24.94 -25.54 -22.33
C PHE A 210 26.37 -24.98 -22.49
N HIS A 211 27.41 -25.77 -22.20
CA HIS A 211 28.82 -25.36 -22.22
C HIS A 211 29.17 -24.21 -21.25
N ILE A 212 28.32 -23.96 -20.24
CA ILE A 212 28.61 -23.00 -19.18
C ILE A 212 29.34 -23.74 -18.06
N PRO A 213 30.55 -23.32 -17.64
CA PRO A 213 31.26 -24.02 -16.58
C PRO A 213 30.54 -23.88 -15.25
N LEU A 214 30.49 -24.96 -14.46
CA LEU A 214 29.78 -25.02 -13.17
C LEU A 214 30.18 -23.90 -12.21
N ARG A 215 31.46 -23.51 -12.20
CA ARG A 215 31.94 -22.37 -11.42
C ARG A 215 31.20 -21.08 -11.77
N THR A 216 30.96 -20.81 -13.05
CA THR A 216 30.21 -19.62 -13.49
C THR A 216 28.74 -19.70 -13.09
N CYS A 217 28.12 -20.88 -13.17
CA CYS A 217 26.76 -21.09 -12.68
C CYS A 217 26.65 -20.80 -11.17
N LEU A 218 27.62 -21.28 -10.37
CA LEU A 218 27.66 -21.05 -8.92
C LEU A 218 27.90 -19.57 -8.57
N ILE A 219 28.79 -18.88 -9.29
CA ILE A 219 29.02 -17.43 -9.13
C ILE A 219 27.76 -16.63 -9.47
N GLY A 220 27.13 -16.94 -10.61
CA GLY A 220 25.88 -16.29 -11.01
C GLY A 220 24.78 -16.50 -9.98
N TRP A 221 24.71 -17.71 -9.41
CA TRP A 221 23.75 -18.06 -8.38
C TRP A 221 23.95 -17.30 -7.06
N THR A 222 25.18 -17.18 -6.55
CA THR A 222 25.42 -16.44 -5.30
C THR A 222 25.12 -14.96 -5.46
N ILE A 223 25.53 -14.36 -6.58
CA ILE A 223 25.20 -12.97 -6.91
C ILE A 223 23.69 -12.79 -7.02
N PHE A 224 22.99 -13.70 -7.70
CA PHE A 224 21.53 -13.68 -7.81
C PHE A 224 20.84 -13.71 -6.43
N MET A 225 21.29 -14.60 -5.53
CA MET A 225 20.73 -14.69 -4.17
C MET A 225 20.96 -13.42 -3.36
N ASP A 226 22.15 -12.82 -3.43
CA ASP A 226 22.43 -11.54 -2.77
C ASP A 226 21.51 -10.43 -3.29
N VAL A 227 21.24 -10.39 -4.60
CA VAL A 227 20.31 -9.43 -5.21
C VAL A 227 18.89 -9.64 -4.74
N VAL A 228 18.40 -10.89 -4.72
CA VAL A 228 17.05 -11.21 -4.23
C VAL A 228 16.86 -10.78 -2.78
N ILE A 229 17.84 -11.04 -1.92
CA ILE A 229 17.80 -10.64 -0.51
C ILE A 229 17.78 -9.12 -0.37
N ALA A 230 18.63 -8.41 -1.11
CA ALA A 230 18.68 -6.95 -1.09
C ALA A 230 17.37 -6.31 -1.56
N LEU A 231 16.76 -6.85 -2.61
CA LEU A 231 15.44 -6.42 -3.07
C LEU A 231 14.35 -6.72 -2.04
N GLY A 232 14.44 -7.86 -1.34
CA GLY A 232 13.60 -8.20 -0.20
C GLY A 232 13.69 -7.15 0.91
N PHE A 233 14.90 -6.80 1.35
CA PHE A 233 15.09 -5.75 2.35
C PHE A 233 14.54 -4.39 1.90
N ALA A 234 14.80 -3.99 0.65
CA ALA A 234 14.24 -2.76 0.10
C ALA A 234 12.70 -2.79 0.05
N SER A 235 12.08 -3.93 -0.30
CA SER A 235 10.62 -4.08 -0.32
C SER A 235 10.00 -4.01 1.07
N VAL A 236 10.62 -4.65 2.08
CA VAL A 236 10.16 -4.60 3.48
C VAL A 236 10.29 -3.18 4.02
N CYS A 237 11.41 -2.50 3.74
CA CYS A 237 11.64 -1.11 4.11
C CYS A 237 10.58 -0.18 3.49
N ARG A 238 10.26 -0.35 2.20
CA ARG A 238 9.19 0.40 1.54
C ARG A 238 7.83 0.14 2.16
N ALA A 239 7.48 -1.12 2.43
CA ALA A 239 6.22 -1.49 3.07
C ALA A 239 6.08 -0.86 4.47
N PHE A 240 7.18 -0.84 5.24
CA PHE A 240 7.23 -0.19 6.55
C PHE A 240 7.06 1.33 6.44
N LEU A 241 7.72 1.98 5.48
CA LEU A 241 7.58 3.43 5.28
C LEU A 241 6.17 3.81 4.82
N SER A 242 5.54 3.00 3.96
CA SER A 242 4.17 3.24 3.52
C SER A 242 3.16 3.12 4.67
N SER A 243 3.35 2.18 5.60
CA SER A 243 2.46 2.04 6.76
C SER A 243 2.62 3.17 7.77
N GLN A 244 3.83 3.72 7.92
CA GLN A 244 4.08 4.88 8.78
C GLN A 244 3.47 6.18 8.23
N GLY A 245 3.47 6.38 6.91
CA GLY A 245 2.88 7.57 6.26
C GLY A 245 1.38 7.73 6.53
N GLU A 246 0.62 6.63 6.55
CA GLU A 246 -0.80 6.64 6.92
C GLU A 246 -1.00 7.00 8.40
N GLN A 247 -0.14 6.49 9.28
CA GLN A 247 -0.24 6.67 10.73
C GLN A 247 0.20 8.07 11.21
N GLN A 248 1.16 8.70 10.51
CA GLN A 248 1.57 10.09 10.77
C GLN A 248 0.49 11.10 10.39
N CYS A 249 -0.32 10.82 9.36
CA CYS A 249 -1.38 11.72 8.92
C CYS A 249 -2.50 11.90 9.96
N GLU A 250 -2.68 10.92 10.86
CA GLU A 250 -3.61 11.03 12.00
C GLU A 250 -2.97 11.60 13.28
N ARG A 251 -1.66 11.48 13.49
CA ARG A 251 -1.03 11.70 14.81
C ARG A 251 0.04 12.78 14.89
N SER A 252 0.42 13.45 13.81
CA SER A 252 1.57 14.38 13.85
C SER A 252 1.21 15.85 14.09
N LYS A 253 1.14 16.23 15.37
CA LYS A 253 1.72 17.51 15.84
C LYS A 253 2.93 17.33 16.76
N ILE A 254 3.33 16.09 17.12
CA ILE A 254 4.24 15.87 18.26
C ILE A 254 5.62 15.26 17.88
N TRP A 255 5.77 14.51 16.78
CA TRP A 255 6.97 13.69 16.54
C TRP A 255 7.89 14.10 15.39
N LEU A 256 7.65 15.21 14.69
CA LEU A 256 8.31 15.53 13.41
C LEU A 256 9.38 16.64 13.45
N ASN A 257 9.97 16.94 14.60
CA ASN A 257 10.98 18.01 14.72
C ASN A 257 12.44 17.53 14.82
N HIS A 258 12.73 16.22 14.73
CA HIS A 258 14.12 15.78 14.64
C HIS A 258 14.51 15.53 13.18
N PRO A 259 15.34 16.39 12.56
CA PRO A 259 15.86 16.12 11.23
C PRO A 259 16.63 14.80 11.22
N PRO A 260 16.58 14.01 10.13
CA PRO A 260 17.33 12.78 10.03
C PRO A 260 18.83 13.07 10.24
N VAL A 261 19.48 12.26 11.05
CA VAL A 261 20.89 12.43 11.46
C VAL A 261 21.85 12.39 10.25
N SER A 262 21.41 11.84 9.11
CA SER A 262 22.16 11.82 7.85
C SER A 262 21.22 11.74 6.64
N SER A 263 21.65 12.29 5.50
CA SER A 263 20.92 12.25 4.22
C SER A 263 20.69 10.82 3.70
N LEU A 264 21.56 9.88 4.09
CA LEU A 264 21.43 8.45 3.80
C LEU A 264 20.24 7.80 4.53
N LEU A 265 19.89 8.27 5.73
CA LEU A 265 18.76 7.74 6.50
C LEU A 265 17.45 8.49 6.21
N ALA A 266 17.44 9.38 5.22
CA ALA A 266 16.21 10.01 4.77
C ALA A 266 15.23 8.94 4.24
N PRO A 267 13.91 9.06 4.50
CA PRO A 267 12.91 8.09 4.08
C PRO A 267 13.00 7.70 2.59
N GLU A 268 13.35 8.65 1.73
CA GLU A 268 13.51 8.43 0.29
C GLU A 268 14.71 7.53 -0.06
N MET A 269 15.82 7.67 0.67
CA MET A 269 17.05 6.91 0.47
C MET A 269 17.05 5.58 1.24
N LEU A 270 16.20 5.44 2.25
CA LEU A 270 16.23 4.34 3.20
C LEU A 270 16.16 2.95 2.52
N PRO A 271 15.30 2.68 1.52
CA PRO A 271 15.29 1.40 0.81
C PRO A 271 16.61 1.11 0.06
N ALA A 272 17.23 2.14 -0.51
CA ALA A 272 18.52 2.01 -1.19
C ALA A 272 19.65 1.79 -0.20
N THR A 273 19.63 2.48 0.94
CA THR A 273 20.66 2.30 1.97
C THR A 273 20.57 0.98 2.69
N THR A 274 19.37 0.47 2.97
CA THR A 274 19.18 -0.87 3.56
C THR A 274 19.69 -1.96 2.61
N ALA A 275 19.38 -1.86 1.31
CA ALA A 275 19.97 -2.73 0.28
C ALA A 275 21.51 -2.59 0.23
N ALA A 276 22.03 -1.37 0.27
CA ALA A 276 23.48 -1.11 0.23
C ALA A 276 24.21 -1.66 1.47
N MET A 277 23.62 -1.51 2.66
CA MET A 277 24.18 -2.03 3.91
C MET A 277 24.37 -3.54 3.84
N PHE A 278 23.43 -4.28 3.23
CA PHE A 278 23.59 -5.71 3.01
C PHE A 278 24.60 -6.01 1.89
N LEU A 279 24.40 -5.42 0.71
CA LEU A 279 25.19 -5.75 -0.48
C LEU A 279 26.67 -5.39 -0.38
N PHE A 280 27.02 -4.32 0.34
CA PHE A 280 28.39 -3.88 0.57
C PHE A 280 28.92 -4.29 1.95
N ASN A 281 28.16 -5.08 2.72
CA ASN A 281 28.70 -5.68 3.94
C ASN A 281 29.89 -6.57 3.57
N PRO A 282 31.09 -6.37 4.15
CA PRO A 282 32.25 -7.20 3.87
C PRO A 282 31.96 -8.70 4.10
N TYR A 283 31.13 -9.04 5.08
CA TYR A 283 30.74 -10.43 5.33
C TYR A 283 29.88 -11.01 4.21
N SER A 284 28.90 -10.25 3.67
CA SER A 284 28.08 -10.72 2.53
C SER A 284 28.95 -10.88 1.29
N VAL A 285 29.83 -9.92 0.99
CA VAL A 285 30.75 -9.97 -0.14
C VAL A 285 31.68 -11.18 -0.03
N LEU A 286 32.29 -11.39 1.14
CA LEU A 286 33.23 -12.49 1.38
C LEU A 286 32.53 -13.86 1.39
N SER A 287 31.32 -13.94 1.93
CA SER A 287 30.49 -15.16 1.87
C SER A 287 30.13 -15.53 0.43
N SER A 288 29.79 -14.52 -0.39
CA SER A 288 29.54 -14.68 -1.82
C SER A 288 30.79 -15.18 -2.55
N LEU A 289 31.95 -14.55 -2.33
CA LEU A 289 33.25 -14.95 -2.88
C LEU A 289 33.68 -16.35 -2.44
N ALA A 290 33.36 -16.73 -1.21
CA ALA A 290 33.61 -18.04 -0.66
C ALA A 290 32.71 -19.14 -1.25
N LEU A 291 31.72 -18.78 -2.09
CA LEU A 291 30.70 -19.69 -2.60
C LEU A 291 29.98 -20.44 -1.47
N SER A 292 29.70 -19.72 -0.38
CA SER A 292 29.08 -20.28 0.82
C SER A 292 27.67 -20.78 0.52
N THR A 293 27.33 -21.96 1.06
CA THR A 293 25.97 -22.52 0.93
C THR A 293 25.02 -22.03 2.01
N SER A 294 25.49 -21.23 2.99
CA SER A 294 24.76 -20.86 4.22
C SER A 294 23.31 -20.45 3.99
N LEU A 295 23.07 -19.55 3.03
CA LEU A 295 21.74 -19.02 2.76
C LEU A 295 20.76 -20.11 2.29
N LEU A 296 21.20 -20.97 1.37
CA LEU A 296 20.40 -22.10 0.91
C LEU A 296 20.23 -23.13 2.01
N THR A 297 21.26 -23.37 2.81
CA THR A 297 21.20 -24.28 3.95
C THR A 297 20.11 -23.81 4.93
N TYR A 298 20.11 -22.55 5.36
CA TYR A 298 19.08 -22.03 6.26
C TYR A 298 17.68 -22.03 5.63
N ALA A 299 17.54 -21.59 4.38
CA ALA A 299 16.25 -21.63 3.68
C ALA A 299 15.71 -23.07 3.58
N SER A 300 16.57 -24.03 3.24
CA SER A 300 16.19 -25.44 3.16
C SER A 300 15.80 -26.04 4.51
N ILE A 301 16.46 -25.63 5.60
CA ILE A 301 16.13 -26.07 6.96
C ILE A 301 14.75 -25.54 7.35
N VAL A 302 14.46 -24.28 7.06
CA VAL A 302 13.16 -23.66 7.36
C VAL A 302 12.06 -24.33 6.54
N VAL A 303 12.21 -24.42 5.22
CA VAL A 303 11.22 -25.05 4.33
C VAL A 303 11.03 -26.53 4.69
N GLY A 304 12.12 -27.28 4.83
CA GLY A 304 12.08 -28.68 5.21
C GLY A 304 11.46 -28.89 6.60
N GLY A 305 11.71 -27.99 7.53
CA GLY A 305 11.10 -27.98 8.86
C GLY A 305 9.58 -27.80 8.81
N PHE A 306 9.10 -26.78 8.09
CA PHE A 306 7.65 -26.55 7.93
C PHE A 306 6.95 -27.69 7.19
N VAL A 307 7.58 -28.21 6.14
CA VAL A 307 7.08 -29.36 5.39
C VAL A 307 7.06 -30.61 6.28
N GLY A 308 8.09 -30.84 7.09
CA GLY A 308 8.15 -31.94 8.05
C GLY A 308 7.11 -31.84 9.16
N VAL A 309 6.89 -30.65 9.71
CA VAL A 309 5.82 -30.38 10.69
C VAL A 309 4.46 -30.65 10.04
N SER A 310 4.25 -30.21 8.81
CA SER A 310 3.02 -30.47 8.06
C SER A 310 2.79 -31.97 7.84
N PHE A 311 3.85 -32.71 7.47
CA PHE A 311 3.81 -34.16 7.31
C PHE A 311 3.38 -34.86 8.60
N VAL A 312 3.96 -34.49 9.74
CA VAL A 312 3.59 -35.07 11.05
C VAL A 312 2.15 -34.71 11.41
N TYR A 313 1.74 -33.46 11.23
CA TYR A 313 0.39 -32.99 11.53
C TYR A 313 -0.69 -33.67 10.68
N MET A 314 -0.37 -33.95 9.40
CA MET A 314 -1.26 -34.64 8.45
C MET A 314 -1.21 -36.18 8.58
N GLY A 315 -0.79 -36.71 9.73
CA GLY A 315 -0.79 -38.14 9.99
C GLY A 315 0.32 -38.90 9.26
N ARG A 316 1.47 -38.26 8.99
CA ARG A 316 2.61 -38.83 8.27
C ARG A 316 2.27 -39.22 6.83
N THR A 317 1.48 -38.37 6.17
CA THR A 317 1.13 -38.53 4.76
C THR A 317 1.68 -37.36 3.94
N TRP A 318 2.04 -37.63 2.69
CA TRP A 318 2.44 -36.60 1.72
C TRP A 318 1.26 -36.10 0.87
N ASP A 319 0.06 -36.66 1.09
CA ASP A 319 -1.14 -36.38 0.30
C ASP A 319 -1.52 -34.90 0.31
N PHE A 320 -1.25 -34.21 1.43
CA PHE A 320 -1.47 -32.78 1.55
C PHE A 320 -0.71 -31.98 0.48
N ILE A 321 0.48 -32.42 0.06
CA ILE A 321 1.25 -31.70 -0.98
C ILE A 321 0.46 -31.69 -2.29
N ARG A 322 -0.08 -32.85 -2.68
CA ARG A 322 -0.88 -32.96 -3.89
C ARG A 322 -2.20 -32.21 -3.73
N ALA A 323 -2.88 -32.41 -2.60
CA ALA A 323 -4.20 -31.86 -2.34
C ALA A 323 -4.23 -30.33 -2.19
N THR A 324 -3.10 -29.68 -1.86
CA THR A 324 -3.04 -28.23 -1.69
C THR A 324 -2.16 -27.56 -2.76
N TYR A 325 -0.86 -27.82 -2.76
CA TYR A 325 0.09 -27.09 -3.60
C TYR A 325 0.02 -27.50 -5.08
N VAL A 326 -0.04 -28.81 -5.35
CA VAL A 326 -0.16 -29.30 -6.74
C VAL A 326 -1.56 -29.04 -7.28
N TRP A 327 -2.60 -29.23 -6.45
CA TRP A 327 -3.98 -28.96 -6.84
C TRP A 327 -4.19 -27.51 -7.34
N MET A 328 -3.57 -26.52 -6.68
CA MET A 328 -3.61 -25.11 -7.12
C MET A 328 -3.00 -24.89 -8.52
N HIS A 329 -2.10 -25.77 -8.96
CA HIS A 329 -1.47 -25.68 -10.27
C HIS A 329 -2.15 -26.54 -11.34
N GLU A 330 -2.76 -27.66 -10.97
CA GLU A 330 -3.40 -28.59 -11.92
C GLU A 330 -4.90 -28.32 -12.12
N TYR A 331 -5.58 -27.68 -11.15
CA TYR A 331 -7.06 -27.56 -11.07
C TYR A 331 -7.81 -28.77 -11.70
N PRO A 332 -7.50 -30.00 -11.25
CA PRO A 332 -7.96 -31.21 -11.92
C PRO A 332 -9.48 -31.41 -11.82
N ASP A 333 -10.09 -30.82 -10.79
CA ASP A 333 -11.53 -30.78 -10.59
C ASP A 333 -11.97 -29.32 -10.40
N LEU A 334 -12.89 -28.90 -11.26
CA LEU A 334 -13.39 -27.53 -11.35
C LEU A 334 -14.72 -27.35 -10.59
N THR A 335 -15.29 -28.42 -10.01
CA THR A 335 -16.50 -28.40 -9.14
C THR A 335 -16.46 -27.23 -8.14
N PRO A 336 -17.61 -26.73 -7.63
CA PRO A 336 -18.00 -25.31 -7.51
C PRO A 336 -17.17 -24.39 -6.57
N ASN A 337 -15.95 -24.78 -6.22
CA ASN A 337 -15.01 -24.11 -5.35
C ASN A 337 -14.17 -23.02 -6.05
N ILE A 338 -14.25 -22.86 -7.38
CA ILE A 338 -13.46 -21.85 -8.14
C ILE A 338 -14.32 -20.61 -8.50
N GLY A 339 -15.52 -20.50 -7.94
CA GLY A 339 -16.38 -19.32 -8.15
C GLY A 339 -16.86 -19.20 -9.60
N ILE A 340 -16.78 -18.00 -10.18
CA ILE A 340 -17.38 -17.70 -11.50
C ILE A 340 -16.79 -18.56 -12.65
N PHE A 341 -15.54 -19.02 -12.52
CA PHE A 341 -14.91 -19.84 -13.54
C PHE A 341 -15.53 -21.23 -13.64
N TRP A 342 -16.10 -21.78 -12.57
CA TRP A 342 -16.78 -23.07 -12.63
C TRP A 342 -17.94 -23.05 -13.63
N TYR A 343 -18.78 -22.01 -13.60
CA TYR A 343 -19.89 -21.86 -14.55
C TYR A 343 -19.38 -21.81 -16.00
N PHE A 344 -18.30 -21.07 -16.24
CA PHE A 344 -17.66 -21.00 -17.56
C PHE A 344 -17.17 -22.38 -18.06
N PHE A 345 -16.56 -23.19 -17.20
CA PHE A 345 -16.05 -24.51 -17.57
C PHE A 345 -17.11 -25.61 -17.65
N MET A 346 -18.29 -25.41 -17.05
CA MET A 346 -19.44 -26.31 -17.19
C MET A 346 -20.14 -26.15 -18.54
N GLU A 347 -20.13 -24.95 -19.12
CA GLU A 347 -20.70 -24.68 -20.44
C GLU A 347 -19.73 -25.03 -21.59
N LEU A 348 -18.45 -25.19 -21.30
CA LEU A 348 -17.41 -25.52 -22.28
C LEU A 348 -17.38 -27.02 -22.59
N PHE A 349 -17.31 -27.39 -23.88
CA PHE A 349 -17.10 -28.78 -24.29
C PHE A 349 -15.82 -29.37 -23.69
N ASP A 350 -15.90 -30.60 -23.15
CA ASP A 350 -14.80 -31.29 -22.48
C ASP A 350 -13.50 -31.32 -23.29
N ARG A 351 -13.61 -31.42 -24.62
CA ARG A 351 -12.45 -31.43 -25.53
C ARG A 351 -11.60 -30.16 -25.47
N PHE A 352 -12.19 -29.01 -25.14
CA PHE A 352 -11.48 -27.74 -25.07
C PHE A 352 -11.04 -27.37 -23.64
N ARG A 353 -11.45 -28.12 -22.62
CA ARG A 353 -11.16 -27.81 -21.21
C ARG A 353 -9.66 -27.64 -20.94
N SER A 354 -8.83 -28.56 -21.44
CA SER A 354 -7.37 -28.49 -21.27
C SER A 354 -6.74 -27.24 -21.89
N TYR A 355 -7.23 -26.81 -23.07
CA TYR A 355 -6.76 -25.59 -23.72
C TYR A 355 -7.07 -24.34 -22.87
N PHE A 356 -8.30 -24.25 -22.34
CA PHE A 356 -8.70 -23.12 -21.52
C PHE A 356 -8.04 -23.12 -20.14
N LEU A 357 -7.75 -24.28 -19.54
CA LEU A 357 -6.96 -24.36 -18.31
C LEU A 357 -5.55 -23.79 -18.51
N VAL A 358 -4.87 -24.18 -19.59
CA VAL A 358 -3.55 -23.62 -19.94
C VAL A 358 -3.64 -22.10 -20.10
N LEU A 359 -4.66 -21.63 -20.81
CA LEU A 359 -4.85 -20.21 -21.05
C LEU A 359 -5.16 -19.45 -19.74
N LEU A 360 -5.98 -20.01 -18.85
CA LEU A 360 -6.29 -19.46 -17.53
C LEU A 360 -5.03 -19.37 -16.65
N HIS A 361 -4.18 -20.40 -16.68
CA HIS A 361 -2.90 -20.37 -15.95
C HIS A 361 -1.95 -19.34 -16.54
N LEU A 362 -1.92 -19.17 -17.87
CA LEU A 362 -1.07 -18.18 -18.53
C LEU A 362 -1.58 -16.73 -18.32
N HIS A 363 -2.89 -16.57 -18.15
CA HIS A 363 -3.60 -15.29 -18.13
C HIS A 363 -3.07 -14.31 -17.05
N PRO A 364 -2.88 -14.69 -15.77
CA PRO A 364 -2.23 -13.83 -14.78
C PRO A 364 -0.86 -13.34 -15.25
N TYR A 365 -0.03 -14.21 -15.84
CA TYR A 365 1.32 -13.87 -16.29
C TYR A 365 1.31 -12.91 -17.49
N LEU A 366 0.31 -13.02 -18.38
CA LEU A 366 0.14 -12.10 -19.50
C LEU A 366 -0.13 -10.66 -19.04
N TYR A 367 -0.80 -10.48 -17.90
CA TYR A 367 -1.05 -9.14 -17.36
C TYR A 367 0.08 -8.61 -16.50
N VAL A 368 0.98 -9.43 -15.98
CA VAL A 368 2.07 -8.94 -15.13
C VAL A 368 2.88 -7.85 -15.85
N LEU A 369 3.29 -8.08 -17.09
CA LEU A 369 4.13 -7.12 -17.82
C LEU A 369 3.36 -5.84 -18.23
N PRO A 370 2.17 -5.90 -18.87
CA PRO A 370 1.40 -4.70 -19.22
C PRO A 370 0.88 -3.94 -18.01
N LEU A 371 0.46 -4.64 -16.95
CA LEU A 371 0.01 -4.02 -15.70
C LEU A 371 1.18 -3.36 -14.97
N PHE A 372 2.37 -3.98 -14.97
CA PHE A 372 3.59 -3.37 -14.46
C PHE A 372 3.95 -2.09 -15.25
N ILE A 373 3.90 -2.15 -16.58
CA ILE A 373 4.15 -0.98 -17.43
C ILE A 373 3.10 0.10 -17.18
N ARG A 374 1.82 -0.25 -17.14
CA ARG A 374 0.72 0.70 -16.92
C ARG A 374 0.76 1.31 -15.52
N LEU A 375 0.97 0.52 -14.48
CA LEU A 375 1.14 1.02 -13.12
C LEU A 375 2.42 1.87 -12.99
N ARG A 376 3.43 1.66 -13.83
CA ARG A 376 4.58 2.59 -13.92
C ARG A 376 4.21 3.92 -14.59
N TYR A 377 3.14 4.01 -15.37
CA TYR A 377 2.67 5.27 -15.96
C TYR A 377 1.55 5.95 -15.17
N ASP A 378 0.77 5.18 -14.39
CA ASP A 378 -0.42 5.64 -13.66
C ASP A 378 -0.18 5.88 -12.14
N ILE A 379 0.85 5.25 -11.56
CA ILE A 379 1.46 5.78 -10.33
C ILE A 379 2.31 6.94 -10.84
#